data_AF-A0A7G2IK17-F1
#
_entry.id   AF-A0A7G2IK17-F1
#
_cell.length_a   1.000
_cell.length_b   1.000
_cell.length_c   1.000
_cell.angle_alpha   90.00
_cell.angle_beta   90.00
_cell.angle_gamma   90.00
#
_symmetry.space_group_name_H-M   'P 1'
#
loop_
_entity.id
_entity.type
_entity.pdbx_description
1 polymer ?
#
loop_
_entity_poly.entity_id
_entity_poly.type
_entity_poly.pdbx_seq_one_letter_code
_entity_poly.pdbx_strand_id
1 'polypeptide(L)' 'MSFVDWRFNLRSSNTEPVVRLNVESRGDIPLMEARTRTLLALLNQ' A
#
# COMPACT_ATOMS: atom_id res chain seq x y z
N MET A 1 -3.35 -4.75 -6.51
CA MET A 1 -4.82 -4.68 -6.65
C MET A 1 -5.20 -3.26 -7.01
N SER A 2 -6.19 -3.06 -7.90
CA SER A 2 -6.61 -1.73 -8.34
C SER A 2 -8.09 -1.50 -8.04
N PHE A 3 -8.41 -0.31 -7.56
CA PHE A 3 -9.77 0.21 -7.38
C PHE A 3 -9.94 1.46 -8.25
N VAL A 4 -11.14 2.04 -8.26
CA VAL A 4 -11.46 3.22 -9.09
C VAL A 4 -10.57 4.41 -8.72
N ASP A 5 -10.46 4.72 -7.42
CA ASP A 5 -9.82 5.96 -6.94
C ASP A 5 -8.37 5.77 -6.45
N TRP A 6 -7.98 4.52 -6.20
CA TRP A 6 -6.67 4.19 -5.64
C TRP A 6 -6.24 2.78 -6.01
N ARG A 7 -4.95 2.49 -5.89
CA ARG A 7 -4.41 1.14 -6.05
C ARG A 7 -3.25 0.91 -5.11
N PHE A 8 -2.93 -0.36 -4.91
CA PHE A 8 -1.71 -0.75 -4.21
C PHE A 8 -1.04 -1.95 -4.87
N ASN A 9 0.26 -2.08 -4.62
CA ASN A 9 1.04 -3.24 -4.95
C ASN A 9 1.82 -3.70 -3.72
N LEU A 10 1.79 -5.00 -3.46
CA LEU A 10 2.57 -5.66 -2.43
C LEU A 10 3.52 -6.65 -3.12
N ARG A 11 4.80 -6.62 -2.80
CA ARG A 11 5.82 -7.52 -3.35
C ARG A 11 6.86 -7.88 -2.31
N SER A 12 7.35 -9.11 -2.33
CA SER A 12 8.58 -9.45 -1.61
C SER A 12 9.77 -8.72 -2.23
N SER A 13 10.72 -8.27 -1.40
CA SER A 13 11.97 -7.71 -1.90
C SER A 13 12.85 -8.83 -2.45
N ASN A 14 13.52 -8.57 -3.57
CA ASN A 14 14.36 -9.57 -4.24
C ASN A 14 15.73 -9.73 -3.58
N THR A 15 16.18 -8.73 -2.81
CA THR A 15 17.54 -8.65 -2.26
C THR A 15 17.57 -8.61 -0.73
N GLU A 16 16.42 -8.47 -0.08
CA GLU A 16 16.31 -8.29 1.37
C GLU A 16 15.11 -9.08 1.89
N PRO A 17 15.12 -9.62 3.12
CA PRO A 17 14.02 -10.38 3.69
C PRO A 17 12.89 -9.45 4.18
N VAL A 18 12.37 -8.60 3.30
CA VAL A 18 11.32 -7.62 3.61
C VAL A 18 10.23 -7.63 2.54
N VAL A 19 9.04 -7.16 2.90
CA VAL A 19 7.93 -6.93 1.96
C VAL A 19 7.84 -5.43 1.67
N ARG A 20 7.57 -5.06 0.42
CA ARG A 20 7.40 -3.68 -0.05
C ARG A 20 5.94 -3.43 -0.40
N LEU A 21 5.38 -2.38 0.21
CA LEU A 21 4.04 -1.88 -0.06
C LEU A 21 4.13 -0.54 -0.79
N ASN A 22 3.52 -0.43 -1.97
CA ASN A 22 3.32 0.82 -2.69
C ASN A 22 1.82 1.12 -2.75
N VAL A 23 1.42 2.35 -2.42
CA VAL A 23 0.03 2.81 -2.44
C VAL A 23 -0.02 4.13 -3.19
N GLU A 24 -1.01 4.30 -4.06
CA GLU A 24 -1.25 5.57 -4.77
C GLU A 24 -2.74 5.83 -4.94
N SER A 25 -3.11 7.11 -5.04
CA SER A 25 -4.46 7.60 -5.30
C SER A 25 -4.45 8.58 -6.47
N ARG A 26 -5.63 8.88 -7.01
CA ARG A 26 -5.81 9.91 -8.05
C ARG A 26 -5.79 11.33 -7.45
N GLY A 27 -4.63 11.76 -6.94
CA GLY A 27 -4.45 13.08 -6.35
C GLY A 27 -5.06 13.28 -4.95
N ASP A 28 -5.66 12.24 -4.37
CA ASP A 28 -6.28 12.28 -3.05
C ASP A 28 -5.30 11.78 -1.97
N ILE A 29 -4.51 12.72 -1.42
CA ILE A 29 -3.50 12.42 -0.40
C ILE A 29 -4.13 11.83 0.87
N PRO A 30 -5.21 12.42 1.46
CA PRO A 30 -5.86 11.86 2.64
C PRO A 30 -6.31 10.40 2.45
N LEU A 31 -6.88 10.07 1.29
CA LEU A 31 -7.27 8.69 0.97
C LEU A 31 -6.07 7.75 0.91
N MET A 32 -4.99 8.16 0.24
CA MET A 32 -3.77 7.35 0.11
C MET A 32 -3.17 7.06 1.50
N GLU A 33 -3.07 8.06 2.36
CA GLU A 33 -2.55 7.90 3.71
C GLU A 33 -3.42 6.99 4.58
N ALA A 34 -4.75 7.17 4.52
CA ALA A 34 -5.69 6.34 5.27
C ALA A 34 -5.57 4.87 4.87
N ARG A 35 -5.53 4.59 3.56
CA ARG A 35 -5.37 3.22 3.04
C ARG A 35 -4.00 2.63 3.39
N THR A 36 -2.94 3.43 3.35
CA THR A 36 -1.60 3.02 3.77
C THR A 36 -1.59 2.58 5.23
N ARG A 37 -2.17 3.38 6.14
CA ARG A 37 -2.28 3.03 7.57
C ARG A 37 -3.05 1.74 7.78
N THR A 38 -4.19 1.56 7.10
CA THR A 38 -4.98 0.32 7.19
C THR A 38 -4.18 -0.91 6.73
N LEU A 39 -3.50 -0.83 5.59
CA LEU A 39 -2.75 -1.97 5.04
C LEU A 39 -1.54 -2.32 5.92
N LEU A 40 -0.82 -1.33 6.44
CA LEU A 40 0.29 -1.57 7.37
C LEU A 40 -0.19 -2.23 8.67
N ALA A 41 -1.34 -1.80 9.20
CA ALA A 41 -1.92 -2.41 10.40
C ALA A 41 -2.33 -3.88 10.17
N LEU A 42 -2.71 -4.27 8.95
CA LEU A 42 -3.01 -5.65 8.60
C LEU A 42 -1.74 -6.50 8.42
N LEU A 43 -0.66 -5.93 7.94
CA LEU A 43 0.62 -6.63 7.73
C LEU A 43 1.39 -6.89 9.03
N ASN A 44 1.09 -6.13 10.08
CA ASN A 44 1.74 -6.23 11.39
C ASN A 44 0.90 -7.04 12.41
N GLN A 45 -0.12 -7.75 11.97
CA GLN A 45 -0.85 -8.75 12.77
C GLN A 45 -0.20 -10.13 12.59
#